data_AF-A0A817KT38-F1
#
_entry.id   AF-A0A817KT38-F1
#
_cell.length_a   1.000
_cell.length_b   1.000
_cell.length_c   1.000
_cell.angle_alpha   90.00
_cell.angle_beta   90.00
_cell.angle_gamma   90.00
#
_symmetry.space_group_name_H-M   'P 1'
#
loop_
_entity.id
_entity.type
_entity.pdbx_description
1 polymer ?
#
loop_
_entity_poly.entity_id
_entity_poly.type
_entity_poly.pdbx_seq_one_letter_code
_entity_poly.pdbx_strand_id
1 'polypeptide(L)'
;MGLLKTARLLRLVRIARKLDRYSEYGIGVLILLTATFALIAHWLACIWYAIGRLERNTHGTERTIGWLAELANHTHQYYNDSDPTSGLRITWLDELARTSGQSYNCTSIISTNETVSTSINLKSCFGGPNLRSRYITALYFTFSSLTSVGFGNVSPNTNMEKIFSIFVMLIGCEEELSPCNFNLLCFIALMYASIFGNVSAIIQRLYSGTARYQIQMLRVKEFIRFHQIPNPLRQRLEDYFNHAWNYTNGIDMNMVLKGFPECLQADICLHLNSVLLKNCPAFKDASEGCLRTFSMKLKTTHAPPGDIITHRGDILTSLYFISRGSIEILKDDSVVAILSKDDILGENPVLYNEPGKSAFNVRALTYCDLHKILRDDLLEVIDMYPEFAQSFCRNLKITLTLRDEELVSKSNECRSKYLPNPKNYRESKY
;
A
#
# COMPACT_ATOMS: atom_id res chain seq x y z
N MET A 1 1.37 -50.61 -4.20
CA MET A 1 0.28 -49.78 -4.78
C MET A 1 0.13 -48.36 -4.19
N GLY A 2 0.75 -48.01 -3.05
CA GLY A 2 0.66 -46.65 -2.47
C GLY A 2 1.50 -45.57 -3.17
N LEU A 3 2.71 -45.90 -3.61
CA LEU A 3 3.65 -44.93 -4.21
C LEU A 3 3.16 -44.32 -5.53
N LEU A 4 2.40 -45.04 -6.37
CA LEU A 4 1.90 -44.48 -7.65
C LEU A 4 0.91 -43.31 -7.46
N LYS A 5 0.33 -43.13 -6.26
CA LYS A 5 -0.51 -41.97 -5.95
C LYS A 5 0.29 -40.67 -5.81
N THR A 6 1.62 -40.73 -5.61
CA THR A 6 2.49 -39.54 -5.53
C THR A 6 2.64 -38.85 -6.89
N ALA A 7 2.41 -39.55 -8.02
CA ALA A 7 2.36 -38.93 -9.34
C ALA A 7 1.27 -37.84 -9.47
N ARG A 8 0.28 -37.82 -8.58
CA ARG A 8 -0.73 -36.75 -8.51
C ARG A 8 -0.12 -35.39 -8.13
N LEU A 9 1.08 -35.36 -7.57
CA LEU A 9 1.83 -34.14 -7.23
C LEU A 9 2.29 -33.36 -8.46
N LEU A 10 2.45 -34.03 -9.61
CA LEU A 10 2.72 -33.36 -10.89
C LEU A 10 1.60 -32.39 -11.30
N ARG A 11 0.41 -32.48 -10.70
CA ARG A 11 -0.67 -31.50 -10.90
C ARG A 11 -0.31 -30.12 -10.34
N LEU A 12 0.59 -30.02 -9.36
CA LEU A 12 1.10 -28.74 -8.83
C LEU A 12 1.89 -27.95 -9.89
N VAL A 13 2.53 -28.64 -10.85
CA VAL A 13 3.24 -27.98 -11.98
C VAL A 13 2.28 -27.20 -12.88
N ARG A 14 1.00 -27.58 -12.94
CA ARG A 14 -0.02 -26.81 -13.67
C ARG A 14 -0.41 -25.51 -12.96
N ILE A 15 -0.28 -25.47 -11.64
CA ILE A 15 -0.54 -24.27 -10.82
C ILE A 15 0.63 -23.31 -10.97
N ALA A 16 1.88 -23.82 -10.98
CA ALA A 16 3.07 -23.01 -11.22
C ALA A 16 3.02 -22.25 -12.56
N ARG A 17 2.51 -22.87 -13.64
CA ARG A 17 2.35 -22.19 -14.95
C ARG A 17 1.25 -21.14 -15.00
N LYS A 18 0.36 -21.10 -14.01
CA LYS A 18 -0.66 -20.04 -13.85
C LYS A 18 -0.22 -18.98 -12.85
N LEU A 19 0.95 -19.15 -12.22
CA LEU A 19 1.47 -18.26 -11.19
C LEU A 19 1.71 -16.85 -11.73
N ASP A 20 2.13 -16.69 -12.99
CA ASP A 20 2.36 -15.37 -13.60
C ASP A 20 1.09 -14.50 -13.65
N ARG A 21 -0.10 -15.11 -13.63
CA ARG A 21 -1.37 -14.38 -13.55
C ARG A 21 -1.77 -14.06 -12.09
N TYR A 22 -1.26 -14.81 -11.13
CA TYR A 22 -1.48 -14.57 -9.70
C TYR A 22 -0.39 -13.70 -9.05
N SER A 23 0.78 -13.55 -9.68
CA SER A 23 1.90 -12.74 -9.21
C SER A 23 1.63 -11.24 -9.27
N GLU A 24 0.64 -10.79 -10.05
CA GLU A 24 0.12 -9.42 -10.01
C GLU A 24 -0.47 -9.06 -8.63
N TYR A 25 -0.92 -10.07 -7.88
CA TYR A 25 -1.44 -9.91 -6.53
C TYR A 25 -0.46 -10.55 -5.52
N GLY A 26 0.38 -9.74 -4.87
CA GLY A 26 1.33 -10.22 -3.86
C GLY A 26 0.72 -11.11 -2.75
N ILE A 27 -0.57 -10.92 -2.44
CA ILE A 27 -1.33 -11.77 -1.52
C ILE A 27 -1.52 -13.21 -2.08
N GLY A 28 -1.74 -13.35 -3.39
CA GLY A 28 -1.90 -14.65 -4.04
C GLY A 28 -0.62 -15.49 -3.97
N VAL A 29 0.54 -14.86 -4.16
CA VAL A 29 1.86 -15.51 -3.99
C VAL A 29 2.06 -15.93 -2.54
N LEU A 30 1.72 -15.07 -1.57
CA LEU A 30 1.82 -15.40 -0.14
C LEU A 30 0.95 -16.60 0.25
N ILE A 31 -0.31 -16.63 -0.21
CA ILE A 31 -1.23 -17.75 0.06
C ILE A 31 -0.68 -19.05 -0.52
N LEU A 32 -0.14 -18.98 -1.76
CA LEU A 32 0.46 -20.15 -2.40
C LEU A 32 1.67 -20.66 -1.63
N LEU A 33 2.60 -19.79 -1.25
CA LEU A 33 3.81 -20.15 -0.48
C LEU A 33 3.46 -20.72 0.90
N THR A 34 2.45 -20.14 1.57
CA THR A 34 1.98 -20.65 2.86
C THR A 34 1.34 -22.04 2.72
N ALA A 35 0.57 -22.26 1.65
CA ALA A 35 -0.04 -23.55 1.37
C ALA A 35 1.01 -24.63 1.05
N THR A 36 2.05 -24.30 0.29
CA THR A 36 3.14 -25.24 -0.02
C THR A 36 3.98 -25.54 1.22
N PHE A 37 4.26 -24.56 2.10
CA PHE A 37 4.89 -24.79 3.40
C PHE A 37 4.07 -25.77 4.27
N ALA A 38 2.75 -25.56 4.37
CA ALA A 38 1.87 -26.46 5.13
C ALA A 38 1.82 -27.88 4.54
N LEU A 39 1.86 -28.02 3.21
CA LEU A 39 1.91 -29.33 2.55
C LEU A 39 3.23 -30.07 2.84
N ILE A 40 4.36 -29.37 2.83
CA ILE A 40 5.66 -29.94 3.18
C ILE A 40 5.66 -30.42 4.63
N ALA A 41 5.19 -29.60 5.57
CA ALA A 41 5.05 -29.97 6.97
C ALA A 41 4.15 -31.20 7.15
N HIS A 42 3.03 -31.28 6.42
CA HIS A 42 2.16 -32.45 6.42
C HIS A 42 2.87 -33.74 5.96
N TRP A 43 3.70 -33.67 4.91
CA TRP A 43 4.44 -34.84 4.43
C TRP A 43 5.50 -35.29 5.42
N LEU A 44 6.25 -34.35 5.99
CA LEU A 44 7.23 -34.65 7.02
C LEU A 44 6.56 -35.25 8.25
N ALA A 45 5.38 -34.77 8.65
CA ALA A 45 4.61 -35.33 9.76
C ALA A 45 4.18 -36.78 9.48
N CYS A 46 3.79 -37.08 8.24
CA CYS A 46 3.47 -38.44 7.83
C CYS A 46 4.70 -39.36 7.84
N ILE A 47 5.87 -38.85 7.43
CA ILE A 47 7.14 -39.60 7.49
C ILE A 47 7.54 -39.84 8.95
N TRP A 48 7.44 -38.83 9.81
CA TRP A 48 7.68 -38.93 11.25
C TRP A 48 6.78 -40.00 11.90
N TYR A 49 5.50 -40.02 11.52
CA TYR A 49 4.57 -41.06 11.95
C TYR A 49 4.96 -42.46 11.43
N ALA A 50 5.39 -42.55 10.17
CA ALA A 50 5.83 -43.81 9.59
C ALA A 50 7.08 -44.36 10.30
N ILE A 51 8.04 -43.51 10.69
CA ILE A 51 9.23 -43.90 11.45
C ILE A 51 8.81 -44.47 12.81
N GLY A 52 7.99 -43.75 13.57
CA GLY A 52 7.51 -44.24 14.88
C GLY A 52 6.70 -45.53 14.79
N ARG A 53 5.98 -45.75 13.69
CA ARG A 53 5.27 -47.02 13.42
C ARG A 53 6.23 -48.16 13.07
N LEU A 54 7.24 -47.89 12.25
CA LEU A 54 8.22 -48.90 11.82
C LEU A 54 9.07 -49.38 13.00
N GLU A 55 9.57 -48.46 13.83
CA GLU A 55 10.39 -48.80 15.00
C GLU A 55 9.62 -49.67 16.01
N ARG A 56 8.33 -49.38 16.19
CA ARG A 56 7.43 -50.19 17.01
C ARG A 56 7.24 -51.60 16.45
N ASN A 57 7.14 -51.76 15.13
CA ASN A 57 6.99 -53.06 14.49
C ASN A 57 8.27 -53.92 14.56
N THR A 58 9.46 -53.29 14.48
CA THR A 58 10.74 -54.01 14.41
C THR A 58 11.28 -54.43 15.76
N HIS A 59 11.05 -53.65 16.81
CA HIS A 59 11.64 -53.91 18.13
C HIS A 59 10.69 -54.61 19.12
N GLY A 60 9.44 -54.87 18.72
CA GLY A 60 8.43 -55.39 19.64
C GLY A 60 8.18 -54.43 20.83
N THR A 61 7.29 -54.81 21.74
CA THR A 61 6.91 -54.06 22.95
C THR A 61 8.06 -53.83 23.95
N GLU A 62 9.28 -54.32 23.67
CA GLU A 62 10.42 -54.31 24.60
C GLU A 62 11.19 -52.98 24.69
N ARG A 63 10.88 -51.97 23.86
CA ARG A 63 11.49 -50.63 23.98
C ARG A 63 10.43 -49.53 24.01
N THR A 64 10.09 -49.09 25.22
CA THR A 64 9.20 -47.96 25.56
C THR A 64 9.79 -46.57 25.22
N ILE A 65 10.84 -46.49 24.40
CA ILE A 65 11.70 -45.30 24.32
C ILE A 65 11.29 -44.32 23.20
N GLY A 66 10.63 -44.79 22.14
CA GLY A 66 10.27 -43.96 20.98
C GLY A 66 9.19 -42.92 21.26
N TRP A 67 9.09 -41.89 20.41
CA TRP A 67 8.20 -40.73 20.62
C TRP A 67 6.71 -41.12 20.76
N LEU A 68 6.31 -42.22 20.11
CA LEU A 68 4.93 -42.72 20.16
C LEU A 68 4.60 -43.39 21.52
N ALA A 69 5.59 -43.98 22.17
CA ALA A 69 5.46 -44.54 23.51
C ALA A 69 5.42 -43.41 24.55
N GLU A 70 6.24 -42.38 24.38
CA GLU A 70 6.20 -41.18 25.23
C GLU A 70 4.85 -40.46 25.13
N LEU A 71 4.30 -40.32 23.91
CA LEU A 71 2.96 -39.77 23.70
C LEU A 71 1.87 -40.59 24.42
N ALA A 72 1.96 -41.92 24.38
CA ALA A 72 1.02 -42.79 25.08
C ALA A 72 1.11 -42.62 26.60
N ASN A 73 2.31 -42.41 27.13
CA ASN A 73 2.54 -42.14 28.53
C ASN A 73 1.92 -40.80 28.96
N HIS A 74 2.16 -39.73 28.19
CA HIS A 74 1.58 -38.41 28.46
C HIS A 74 0.06 -38.37 28.36
N THR A 75 -0.54 -39.19 27.49
CA THR A 75 -2.00 -39.23 27.29
C THR A 75 -2.71 -40.27 28.17
N HIS A 76 -1.96 -41.02 28.98
CA HIS A 76 -2.43 -42.19 29.75
C HIS A 76 -3.19 -43.22 28.88
N GLN A 77 -2.88 -43.29 27.59
CA GLN A 77 -3.47 -44.23 26.63
C GLN A 77 -2.42 -45.26 26.25
N TYR A 78 -2.17 -46.18 27.18
CA TYR A 78 -1.14 -47.19 27.03
C TYR A 78 -1.48 -48.22 25.96
N TYR A 79 -0.44 -48.74 25.35
CA TYR A 79 -0.55 -49.84 24.41
C TYR A 79 -0.61 -51.17 25.18
N ASN A 80 -1.24 -52.19 24.59
CA ASN A 80 -1.36 -53.49 25.24
C ASN A 80 -0.10 -54.32 24.96
N ASP A 81 0.65 -54.66 26.00
CA ASP A 81 1.94 -55.36 25.91
C ASP A 81 1.79 -56.80 25.40
N SER A 82 0.60 -57.38 25.56
CA SER A 82 0.28 -58.76 25.16
C SER A 82 -0.04 -58.92 23.67
N ASP A 83 -0.26 -57.82 22.95
CA ASP A 83 -0.60 -57.83 21.52
C ASP A 83 0.37 -56.91 20.74
N PRO A 84 1.29 -57.45 19.93
CA PRO A 84 2.20 -56.66 19.11
C PRO A 84 1.45 -55.84 18.04
N THR A 85 0.16 -56.11 17.80
CA THR A 85 -0.72 -55.35 16.90
C THR A 85 -1.57 -54.29 17.61
N SER A 86 -1.37 -54.09 18.92
CA SER A 86 -2.09 -53.08 19.70
C SER A 86 -1.88 -51.68 19.12
N GLY A 87 -2.98 -51.03 18.72
CA GLY A 87 -2.97 -49.69 18.13
C GLY A 87 -2.49 -49.61 16.68
N LEU A 88 -2.21 -50.73 16.01
CA LEU A 88 -1.75 -50.81 14.62
C LEU A 88 -2.87 -51.07 13.59
N ARG A 89 -4.09 -51.40 14.04
CA ARG A 89 -5.22 -51.73 13.17
C ARG A 89 -6.05 -50.50 12.83
N ILE A 90 -5.74 -49.90 11.68
CA ILE A 90 -6.74 -49.20 10.88
C ILE A 90 -6.65 -49.81 9.49
N THR A 91 -7.37 -50.91 9.30
CA THR A 91 -7.64 -51.47 7.97
C THR A 91 -9.09 -51.17 7.60
N TRP A 92 -9.42 -51.19 6.31
CA TRP A 92 -10.81 -51.03 5.83
C TRP A 92 -11.76 -52.08 6.44
N LEU A 93 -11.21 -53.21 6.89
CA LEU A 93 -11.93 -54.25 7.63
C LEU A 93 -12.44 -53.76 9.01
N ASP A 94 -11.74 -52.86 9.70
CA ASP A 94 -12.19 -52.34 11.01
C ASP A 94 -13.37 -51.35 10.87
N GLU A 95 -13.42 -50.60 9.77
CA GLU A 95 -14.55 -49.73 9.43
C GLU A 95 -15.77 -50.56 9.00
N LEU A 96 -15.53 -51.68 8.32
CA LEU A 96 -16.54 -52.65 7.90
C LEU A 96 -17.09 -53.45 9.09
N ALA A 97 -16.25 -53.77 10.08
CA ALA A 97 -16.64 -54.37 11.36
C ALA A 97 -17.56 -53.46 12.17
N ARG A 98 -17.22 -52.16 12.21
CA ARG A 98 -17.94 -51.13 12.96
C ARG A 98 -19.33 -50.85 12.36
N THR A 99 -19.47 -51.02 11.05
CA THR A 99 -20.74 -50.84 10.32
C THR A 99 -21.58 -52.11 10.24
N SER A 100 -20.97 -53.30 10.33
CA SER A 100 -21.66 -54.61 10.28
C SER A 100 -22.09 -55.17 11.65
N GLY A 101 -21.66 -54.57 12.76
CA GLY A 101 -22.13 -54.94 14.10
C GLY A 101 -21.67 -56.32 14.60
N GLN A 102 -20.72 -56.99 13.93
CA GLN A 102 -20.17 -58.26 14.41
C GLN A 102 -18.90 -58.04 15.24
N SER A 103 -18.96 -58.48 16.50
CA SER A 103 -17.84 -58.53 17.43
C SER A 103 -16.88 -59.66 17.05
N TYR A 104 -15.66 -59.33 16.63
CA TYR A 104 -14.61 -60.32 16.48
C TYR A 104 -14.12 -60.76 17.86
N ASN A 105 -14.29 -62.05 18.18
CA ASN A 105 -13.62 -62.66 19.34
C ASN A 105 -12.13 -62.76 19.03
N CYS A 106 -11.31 -61.94 19.69
CA CYS A 106 -9.90 -62.23 19.84
C CYS A 106 -9.75 -63.41 20.80
N THR A 107 -9.71 -64.63 20.28
CA THR A 107 -9.35 -65.81 21.06
C THR A 107 -7.85 -65.77 21.34
N SER A 108 -7.44 -65.29 22.51
CA SER A 108 -6.20 -65.78 23.11
C SER A 108 -6.51 -67.18 23.66
N ILE A 109 -5.84 -68.19 23.14
CA ILE A 109 -5.88 -69.54 23.71
C ILE A 109 -5.13 -69.47 25.04
N ILE A 110 -5.86 -69.30 26.14
CA ILE A 110 -5.36 -69.62 27.49
C ILE A 110 -5.90 -71.02 27.79
N SER A 111 -4.99 -71.99 27.75
CA SER A 111 -5.28 -73.38 28.11
C SER A 111 -5.41 -73.50 29.63
N THR A 112 -6.59 -73.23 30.16
CA THR A 112 -7.02 -73.80 31.45
C THR A 112 -8.50 -74.13 31.38
N ASN A 113 -8.81 -75.38 31.70
CA ASN A 113 -10.16 -75.94 31.74
C ASN A 113 -11.02 -75.17 32.76
N GLU A 114 -11.88 -74.27 32.28
CA GLU A 114 -13.18 -73.94 32.86
C GLU A 114 -13.89 -72.91 31.97
N THR A 115 -15.10 -73.24 31.53
CA THR A 115 -15.94 -72.39 30.67
C THR A 115 -16.57 -71.28 31.51
N VAL A 116 -15.91 -70.13 31.59
CA VAL A 116 -16.53 -68.87 32.04
C VAL A 116 -16.66 -67.95 30.81
N SER A 117 -17.88 -67.79 30.34
CA SER A 117 -18.27 -66.81 29.33
C SER A 117 -18.33 -65.42 29.94
N THR A 118 -17.18 -64.81 30.19
CA THR A 118 -17.10 -63.36 30.46
C THR A 118 -17.18 -62.60 29.14
N SER A 119 -18.22 -61.79 29.00
CA SER A 119 -18.32 -60.77 27.94
C SER A 119 -17.14 -59.81 28.06
N ILE A 120 -16.10 -60.01 27.27
CA ILE A 120 -14.93 -59.12 27.22
C ILE A 120 -15.42 -57.79 26.66
N ASN A 121 -15.40 -56.75 27.50
CA ASN A 121 -15.65 -55.37 27.09
C ASN A 121 -14.74 -55.02 25.90
N LEU A 122 -15.32 -54.67 24.75
CA LEU A 122 -14.63 -54.28 23.50
C LEU A 122 -13.62 -53.11 23.64
N LYS A 123 -13.52 -52.48 24.82
CA LYS A 123 -12.53 -51.45 25.13
C LYS A 123 -11.10 -52.00 25.30
N SER A 124 -10.90 -53.31 25.47
CA SER A 124 -9.57 -53.89 25.71
C SER A 124 -8.78 -54.24 24.44
N CYS A 125 -9.37 -54.15 23.24
CA CYS A 125 -8.69 -54.49 21.97
C CYS A 125 -8.03 -53.29 21.25
N PHE A 126 -8.23 -52.06 21.73
CA PHE A 126 -7.65 -50.85 21.12
C PHE A 126 -6.65 -50.18 22.06
N GLY A 127 -5.46 -50.75 22.21
CA GLY A 127 -4.36 -50.10 22.95
C GLY A 127 -3.81 -48.88 22.19
N GLY A 128 -3.46 -47.82 22.91
CA GLY A 128 -2.73 -46.65 22.38
C GLY A 128 -3.52 -45.36 22.11
N PRO A 129 -2.82 -44.22 21.91
CA PRO A 129 -3.42 -42.91 21.64
C PRO A 129 -4.32 -42.89 20.40
N ASN A 130 -5.36 -42.06 20.42
CA ASN A 130 -6.25 -41.85 19.26
C ASN A 130 -5.49 -41.40 17.99
N LEU A 131 -5.93 -41.81 16.80
CA LEU A 131 -5.31 -41.43 15.51
C LEU A 131 -5.19 -39.90 15.35
N ARG A 132 -6.23 -39.16 15.76
CA ARG A 132 -6.23 -37.70 15.73
C ARG A 132 -5.10 -37.13 16.59
N SER A 133 -4.89 -37.69 17.79
CA SER A 133 -3.81 -37.28 18.68
C SER A 133 -2.44 -37.55 18.05
N ARG A 134 -2.22 -38.74 17.50
CA ARG A 134 -0.95 -39.11 16.85
C ARG A 134 -0.60 -38.18 15.69
N TYR A 135 -1.59 -37.88 14.84
CA TYR A 135 -1.40 -37.00 13.69
C TYR A 135 -1.15 -35.53 14.12
N ILE A 136 -1.92 -35.00 15.08
CA ILE A 136 -1.75 -33.63 15.58
C ILE A 136 -0.38 -33.48 16.24
N THR A 137 0.04 -34.44 17.06
CA THR A 137 1.36 -34.43 17.71
C THR A 137 2.49 -34.52 16.69
N ALA A 138 2.37 -35.37 15.67
CA ALA A 138 3.37 -35.46 14.60
C ALA A 138 3.48 -34.15 13.80
N LEU A 139 2.34 -33.54 13.47
CA LEU A 139 2.29 -32.25 12.78
C LEU A 139 2.88 -31.15 13.64
N TYR A 140 2.53 -31.09 14.93
CA TYR A 140 3.09 -30.15 15.90
C TYR A 140 4.61 -30.26 15.98
N PHE A 141 5.16 -31.47 16.11
CA PHE A 141 6.61 -31.70 16.10
C PHE A 141 7.25 -31.12 14.83
N THR A 142 6.75 -31.50 13.66
CA THR A 142 7.33 -31.01 12.40
C THR A 142 7.22 -29.51 12.20
N PHE A 143 6.10 -28.87 12.56
CA PHE A 143 6.00 -27.41 12.52
C PHE A 143 6.99 -26.76 13.48
N SER A 144 7.11 -27.27 14.71
CA SER A 144 8.03 -26.71 15.71
C SER A 144 9.50 -26.85 15.30
N SER A 145 9.86 -27.91 14.57
CA SER A 145 11.19 -28.11 14.01
C SER A 145 11.44 -27.26 12.76
N LEU A 146 10.45 -27.12 11.86
CA LEU A 146 10.57 -26.31 10.64
C LEU A 146 10.62 -24.81 10.93
N THR A 147 9.91 -24.34 11.96
CA THR A 147 9.92 -22.93 12.37
C THR A 147 11.02 -22.64 13.40
N SER A 148 11.96 -23.57 13.61
CA SER A 148 13.09 -23.47 14.55
C SER A 148 12.72 -23.10 16.01
N VAL A 149 11.48 -23.35 16.44
CA VAL A 149 11.01 -23.05 17.80
C VAL A 149 11.44 -24.13 18.80
N GLY A 150 11.29 -25.41 18.45
CA GLY A 150 11.82 -26.53 19.23
C GLY A 150 11.35 -26.63 20.68
N PHE A 151 10.04 -26.66 20.95
CA PHE A 151 9.46 -26.67 22.32
C PHE A 151 9.89 -27.84 23.23
N GLY A 152 10.39 -28.96 22.69
CA GLY A 152 10.89 -30.09 23.48
C GLY A 152 9.84 -31.06 24.04
N ASN A 153 8.54 -30.77 23.92
CA ASN A 153 7.45 -31.66 24.39
C ASN A 153 7.37 -33.00 23.63
N VAL A 154 7.89 -33.04 22.41
CA VAL A 154 8.04 -34.25 21.59
C VAL A 154 9.47 -34.22 21.10
N SER A 155 10.28 -35.18 21.54
CA SER A 155 11.71 -35.22 21.22
C SER A 155 12.09 -36.54 20.55
N PRO A 156 13.10 -36.51 19.66
CA PRO A 156 13.66 -37.72 19.09
C PRO A 156 14.53 -38.44 20.13
N ASN A 157 14.15 -39.64 20.51
CA ASN A 157 14.85 -40.45 21.49
C ASN A 157 15.69 -41.54 20.82
N THR A 158 15.16 -42.16 19.76
CA THR A 158 15.84 -43.23 19.01
C THR A 158 16.83 -42.67 17.99
N ASN A 159 17.76 -43.52 17.53
CA ASN A 159 18.74 -43.11 16.53
C ASN A 159 18.08 -42.74 15.19
N MET A 160 17.03 -43.45 14.76
CA MET A 160 16.31 -43.10 13.53
C MET A 160 15.52 -41.82 13.68
N GLU A 161 14.88 -41.62 14.83
CA GLU A 161 14.19 -40.35 15.15
C GLU A 161 15.18 -39.17 15.16
N LYS A 162 16.37 -39.35 15.73
CA LYS A 162 17.43 -38.33 15.79
C LYS A 162 17.98 -38.01 14.41
N ILE A 163 18.28 -39.03 13.59
CA ILE A 163 18.72 -38.84 12.21
C ILE A 163 17.65 -38.06 11.42
N PHE A 164 16.37 -38.43 11.55
CA PHE A 164 15.27 -37.70 10.91
C PHE A 164 15.17 -36.26 11.42
N SER A 165 15.26 -36.03 12.73
CA SER A 165 15.24 -34.69 13.30
C SER A 165 16.40 -33.82 12.80
N ILE A 166 17.60 -34.40 12.65
CA ILE A 166 18.76 -33.72 12.05
C ILE A 166 18.43 -33.34 10.60
N PHE A 167 17.85 -34.24 9.79
CA PHE A 167 17.45 -33.91 8.43
C PHE A 167 16.39 -32.80 8.37
N VAL A 168 15.37 -32.86 9.23
CA VAL A 168 14.32 -31.83 9.28
C VAL A 168 14.89 -30.48 9.71
N MET A 169 15.79 -30.47 10.70
CA MET A 169 16.44 -29.26 11.17
C MET A 169 17.41 -28.71 10.12
N LEU A 170 18.19 -29.54 9.42
CA LEU A 170 19.11 -29.11 8.36
C LEU A 170 18.35 -28.58 7.12
N ILE A 171 17.16 -29.10 6.87
CA ILE A 171 16.22 -28.58 5.86
C ILE A 171 15.63 -27.21 6.28
N GLY A 172 15.46 -26.97 7.57
CA GLY A 172 14.97 -25.70 8.13
C GLY A 172 16.06 -24.68 8.45
N CYS A 173 17.32 -25.11 8.56
CA CYS A 173 18.43 -24.27 9.01
C CYS A 173 19.03 -23.52 7.83
N GLU A 174 18.98 -22.20 7.97
CA GLU A 174 19.66 -21.21 7.14
C GLU A 174 21.15 -21.24 7.50
N GLU A 175 21.93 -22.13 6.88
CA GLU A 175 23.39 -22.08 7.03
C GLU A 175 24.07 -21.93 5.67
N GLU A 176 24.79 -20.81 5.52
CA GLU A 176 25.64 -20.48 4.39
C GLU A 176 26.77 -21.51 4.25
N LEU A 177 26.51 -22.63 3.56
CA LEU A 177 27.59 -23.53 3.19
C LEU A 177 27.57 -23.90 1.70
N SER A 178 28.32 -23.09 0.96
CA SER A 178 28.97 -23.39 -0.32
C SER A 178 28.09 -23.48 -1.59
N PRO A 179 28.42 -22.71 -2.66
CA PRO A 179 27.58 -22.56 -3.86
C PRO A 179 27.52 -23.75 -4.84
N CYS A 180 27.95 -24.96 -4.47
CA CYS A 180 28.25 -26.01 -5.47
C CYS A 180 27.31 -27.23 -5.51
N ASN A 181 26.27 -27.33 -4.67
CA ASN A 181 25.28 -28.41 -4.78
C ASN A 181 23.84 -27.91 -4.55
N PHE A 182 23.25 -27.36 -5.62
CA PHE A 182 21.85 -26.93 -5.66
C PHE A 182 20.90 -28.14 -5.68
N ASN A 183 20.74 -28.80 -4.53
CA ASN A 183 19.75 -29.86 -4.36
C ASN A 183 18.58 -29.37 -3.48
N LEU A 184 17.46 -30.09 -3.60
CA LEU A 184 16.12 -29.92 -3.03
C LEU A 184 16.02 -29.34 -1.58
N LEU A 185 17.11 -29.34 -0.82
CA LEU A 185 17.22 -28.89 0.57
C LEU A 185 17.22 -27.36 0.73
N CYS A 186 17.77 -26.58 -0.21
CA CYS A 186 17.73 -25.10 -0.16
C CYS A 186 16.33 -24.51 -0.35
N PHE A 187 15.39 -25.28 -0.93
CA PHE A 187 14.07 -24.75 -1.27
C PHE A 187 13.25 -24.34 -0.04
N ILE A 188 13.42 -24.99 1.11
CA ILE A 188 12.56 -24.74 2.29
C ILE A 188 13.01 -23.48 3.06
N ALA A 189 14.33 -23.28 3.23
CA ALA A 189 14.87 -22.03 3.78
C ALA A 189 14.54 -20.83 2.87
N LEU A 190 14.73 -20.97 1.56
CA LEU A 190 14.35 -19.94 0.59
C LEU A 190 12.85 -19.65 0.59
N MET A 191 12.02 -20.68 0.78
CA MET A 191 10.57 -20.49 0.92
C MET A 191 10.19 -19.78 2.21
N TYR A 192 10.79 -20.13 3.34
CA TYR A 192 10.54 -19.47 4.62
C TYR A 192 10.93 -17.99 4.56
N ALA A 193 12.14 -17.68 4.09
CA ALA A 193 12.61 -16.31 3.85
C ALA A 193 11.70 -15.56 2.86
N SER A 194 11.24 -16.22 1.79
CA SER A 194 10.31 -15.63 0.81
C SER A 194 8.93 -15.34 1.42
N ILE A 195 8.40 -16.21 2.28
CA ILE A 195 7.12 -15.97 2.98
C ILE A 195 7.25 -14.72 3.86
N PHE A 196 8.26 -14.68 4.75
CA PHE A 196 8.48 -13.53 5.64
C PHE A 196 8.81 -12.25 4.89
N GLY A 197 9.58 -12.33 3.80
CA GLY A 197 9.87 -11.21 2.90
C GLY A 197 8.61 -10.65 2.24
N ASN A 198 7.76 -11.52 1.70
CA ASN A 198 6.48 -11.10 1.09
C ASN A 198 5.50 -10.54 2.13
N VAL A 199 5.40 -11.14 3.32
CA VAL A 199 4.59 -10.60 4.42
C VAL A 199 5.08 -9.19 4.79
N SER A 200 6.38 -9.01 4.96
CA SER A 200 6.97 -7.71 5.31
C SER A 200 6.72 -6.67 4.20
N ALA A 201 6.88 -7.05 2.93
CA ALA A 201 6.60 -6.17 1.79
C ALA A 201 5.12 -5.79 1.69
N ILE A 202 4.20 -6.72 1.95
CA ILE A 202 2.75 -6.44 1.99
C ILE A 202 2.43 -5.50 3.14
N ILE A 203 2.98 -5.74 4.33
CA ILE A 203 2.82 -4.86 5.49
C ILE A 203 3.31 -3.45 5.15
N GLN A 204 4.52 -3.32 4.59
CA GLN A 204 5.05 -2.02 4.16
C GLN A 204 4.15 -1.35 3.12
N ARG A 205 3.60 -2.10 2.17
CA ARG A 205 2.68 -1.57 1.15
C ARG A 205 1.35 -1.13 1.75
N LEU A 206 0.78 -1.88 2.70
CA LEU A 206 -0.45 -1.49 3.40
C LEU A 206 -0.27 -0.18 4.15
N TYR A 207 0.86 -0.01 4.82
CA TYR A 207 1.18 1.22 5.53
C TYR A 207 1.71 2.34 4.62
N SER A 208 1.98 2.08 3.33
CA SER A 208 2.55 3.08 2.41
C SER A 208 1.64 4.29 2.17
N GLY A 209 0.32 4.11 2.18
CA GLY A 209 -0.65 5.18 1.96
C GLY A 209 -0.60 6.28 3.03
N THR A 210 -0.59 5.88 4.31
CA THR A 210 -0.44 6.81 5.44
C THR A 210 1.00 7.26 5.64
N ALA A 211 1.98 6.41 5.30
CA ALA A 211 3.40 6.74 5.44
C ALA A 211 3.79 7.98 4.63
N ARG A 212 3.24 8.16 3.42
CA ARG A 212 3.56 9.32 2.59
C ARG A 212 3.15 10.64 3.25
N TYR A 213 1.94 10.71 3.81
CA TYR A 213 1.47 11.88 4.56
C TYR A 213 2.38 12.16 5.75
N GLN A 214 2.66 11.13 6.56
CA GLN A 214 3.47 11.27 7.78
C GLN A 214 4.88 11.76 7.45
N ILE A 215 5.53 11.20 6.42
CA ILE A 215 6.87 11.62 5.98
C ILE A 215 6.88 13.08 5.54
N GLN A 216 5.89 13.53 4.74
CA GLN A 216 5.85 14.92 4.28
C GLN A 216 5.52 15.89 5.42
N MET A 217 4.59 15.53 6.32
CA MET A 217 4.28 16.33 7.50
C MET A 217 5.48 16.44 8.45
N LEU A 218 6.27 15.38 8.60
CA LEU A 218 7.52 15.41 9.37
C LEU A 218 8.52 16.41 8.78
N ARG A 219 8.67 16.46 7.45
CA ARG A 219 9.53 17.46 6.77
C ARG A 219 9.06 18.89 7.04
N VAL A 220 7.74 19.14 7.01
CA VAL A 220 7.18 20.45 7.34
C VAL A 220 7.47 20.82 8.80
N LYS A 221 7.29 19.89 9.74
CA LYS A 221 7.60 20.12 11.17
C LYS A 221 9.09 20.34 11.42
N GLU A 222 9.95 19.63 10.72
CA GLU A 222 11.40 19.82 10.79
C GLU A 222 11.82 21.18 10.25
N PHE A 223 11.25 21.61 9.13
CA PHE A 223 11.43 22.96 8.58
C PHE A 223 11.01 24.06 9.57
N ILE A 224 9.84 23.90 10.19
CA ILE A 224 9.32 24.81 11.23
C ILE A 224 10.28 24.89 12.41
N ARG A 225 10.81 23.74 12.87
CA ARG A 225 11.74 23.67 13.99
C ARG A 225 13.10 24.28 13.65
N PHE A 226 13.62 24.01 12.46
CA PHE A 226 14.92 24.50 12.01
C PHE A 226 14.94 26.02 11.89
N HIS A 227 13.91 26.61 11.30
CA HIS A 227 13.78 28.06 11.13
C HIS A 227 13.18 28.80 12.33
N GLN A 228 12.84 28.09 13.42
CA GLN A 228 12.21 28.65 14.62
C GLN A 228 10.96 29.51 14.29
N ILE A 229 10.08 28.97 13.45
CA ILE A 229 8.89 29.68 12.98
C ILE A 229 7.92 29.93 14.16
N PRO A 230 7.39 31.16 14.33
CA PRO A 230 6.49 31.48 15.42
C PRO A 230 5.16 30.71 15.32
N ASN A 231 4.58 30.37 16.47
CA ASN A 231 3.33 29.59 16.59
C ASN A 231 2.18 30.00 15.64
N PRO A 232 1.86 31.30 15.43
CA PRO A 232 0.78 31.67 14.51
C PRO A 232 1.06 31.28 13.06
N LEU A 233 2.31 31.43 12.59
CA LEU A 233 2.68 31.05 11.23
C LEU A 233 2.80 29.52 11.10
N ARG A 234 3.27 28.86 12.16
CA ARG A 234 3.32 27.39 12.26
C ARG A 234 1.93 26.77 12.08
N GLN A 235 0.92 27.24 12.82
CA GLN A 235 -0.45 26.72 12.71
C GLN A 235 -0.98 26.88 11.28
N ARG A 236 -0.78 28.05 10.68
CA ARG A 236 -1.15 28.31 9.28
C ARG A 236 -0.48 27.34 8.29
N LEU A 237 0.80 27.03 8.49
CA LEU A 237 1.52 26.06 7.64
C LEU A 237 0.99 24.64 7.80
N GLU A 238 0.75 24.19 9.04
CA GLU A 238 0.21 22.86 9.32
C GLU A 238 -1.22 22.71 8.77
N ASP A 239 -2.08 23.71 8.95
CA ASP A 239 -3.46 23.73 8.45
C ASP A 239 -3.52 23.77 6.92
N TYR A 240 -2.69 24.60 6.29
CA TYR A 240 -2.56 24.64 4.84
C TYR A 240 -2.15 23.28 4.29
N PHE A 241 -1.13 22.64 4.87
CA PHE A 241 -0.66 21.34 4.43
C PHE A 241 -1.74 20.26 4.59
N ASN A 242 -2.44 20.23 5.72
CA ASN A 242 -3.53 19.28 5.96
C ASN A 242 -4.66 19.45 4.95
N HIS A 243 -5.08 20.69 4.69
CA HIS A 243 -6.11 20.98 3.72
C HIS A 243 -5.68 20.60 2.29
N ALA A 244 -4.49 21.02 1.87
CA ALA A 244 -3.94 20.69 0.56
C ALA A 244 -3.80 19.17 0.36
N TRP A 245 -3.39 18.44 1.41
CA TRP A 245 -3.30 16.98 1.36
C TRP A 245 -4.67 16.31 1.24
N ASN A 246 -5.66 16.74 2.02
CA ASN A 246 -7.01 16.19 1.97
C ASN A 246 -7.69 16.46 0.62
N TYR A 247 -7.39 17.59 -0.02
CA TYR A 247 -7.93 17.93 -1.32
C TYR A 247 -7.26 17.16 -2.47
N THR A 248 -5.92 17.09 -2.47
CA THR A 248 -5.15 16.47 -3.57
C THR A 248 -4.86 14.98 -3.36
N ASN A 249 -5.16 14.43 -2.19
CA ASN A 249 -4.66 13.12 -1.71
C ASN A 249 -3.12 12.99 -1.81
N GLY A 250 -2.41 14.11 -1.73
CA GLY A 250 -0.96 14.18 -1.88
C GLY A 250 -0.46 13.97 -3.31
N ILE A 251 -1.31 14.04 -4.33
CA ILE A 251 -0.91 13.91 -5.73
C ILE A 251 -0.41 15.25 -6.25
N ASP A 252 0.85 15.29 -6.71
CA ASP A 252 1.38 16.46 -7.41
C ASP A 252 0.95 16.39 -8.89
N MET A 253 -0.02 17.23 -9.25
CA MET A 253 -0.56 17.31 -10.60
C MET A 253 0.53 17.58 -11.64
N ASN A 254 1.53 18.41 -11.33
CA ASN A 254 2.59 18.75 -12.27
C ASN A 254 3.51 17.55 -12.55
N MET A 255 3.78 16.72 -11.54
CA MET A 255 4.57 15.49 -11.73
C MET A 255 3.81 14.47 -12.55
N VAL A 256 2.49 14.34 -12.35
CA VAL A 256 1.65 13.43 -13.12
C VAL A 256 1.57 13.86 -14.59
N LEU A 257 1.36 15.16 -14.84
CA LEU A 257 1.25 15.69 -16.21
C LEU A 257 2.56 15.47 -17.01
N LYS A 258 3.73 15.60 -16.38
CA LYS A 258 5.03 15.33 -17.03
C LYS A 258 5.21 13.90 -17.55
N GLY A 259 4.43 12.93 -17.06
CA GLY A 259 4.46 11.54 -17.56
C GLY A 259 3.77 11.36 -18.91
N PHE A 260 2.97 12.33 -19.36
CA PHE A 260 2.19 12.27 -20.59
C PHE A 260 2.79 13.18 -21.68
N PRO A 261 2.59 12.87 -22.97
CA PRO A 261 2.93 13.78 -24.07
C PRO A 261 2.08 15.06 -24.03
N GLU A 262 2.60 16.16 -24.60
CA GLU A 262 1.99 17.50 -24.52
C GLU A 262 0.54 17.56 -25.02
N CYS A 263 0.20 16.82 -26.08
CA CYS A 263 -1.17 16.76 -26.59
C CYS A 263 -2.16 16.23 -25.54
N LEU A 264 -1.78 15.17 -24.81
CA LEU A 264 -2.62 14.62 -23.75
C LEU A 264 -2.66 15.52 -22.52
N GLN A 265 -1.55 16.19 -22.20
CA GLN A 265 -1.54 17.19 -21.12
C GLN A 265 -2.56 18.30 -21.41
N ALA A 266 -2.60 18.81 -22.66
CA ALA A 266 -3.54 19.85 -23.06
C ALA A 266 -5.00 19.42 -22.94
N ASP A 267 -5.34 18.20 -23.36
CA ASP A 267 -6.70 17.66 -23.24
C ASP A 267 -7.10 17.44 -21.77
N ILE A 268 -6.18 16.96 -20.92
CA ILE A 268 -6.42 16.82 -19.47
C ILE A 268 -6.66 18.19 -18.83
N CYS A 269 -5.78 19.17 -19.11
CA CYS A 269 -5.91 20.52 -18.59
C CYS A 269 -7.21 21.20 -19.06
N LEU A 270 -7.61 20.98 -20.32
CA LEU A 270 -8.88 21.46 -20.86
C LEU A 270 -10.06 20.87 -20.10
N HIS A 271 -10.02 19.58 -19.76
CA HIS A 271 -11.06 18.93 -18.97
C HIS A 271 -11.13 19.50 -17.54
N LEU A 272 -9.99 19.61 -16.87
CA LEU A 272 -9.88 20.14 -15.50
C LEU A 272 -10.43 21.57 -15.39
N ASN A 273 -10.17 22.40 -16.39
CA ASN A 273 -10.57 23.81 -16.42
C ASN A 273 -11.88 24.05 -17.20
N SER A 274 -12.55 22.99 -17.64
CA SER A 274 -13.71 23.08 -18.56
C SER A 274 -14.87 23.90 -17.98
N VAL A 275 -15.08 23.87 -16.66
CA VAL A 275 -16.13 24.63 -15.99
C VAL A 275 -15.88 26.13 -16.12
N LEU A 276 -14.65 26.58 -15.87
CA LEU A 276 -14.27 27.99 -15.98
C LEU A 276 -14.40 28.48 -17.42
N LEU A 277 -13.89 27.70 -18.38
CA LEU A 277 -13.87 28.07 -19.79
C LEU A 277 -15.27 28.13 -20.41
N LYS A 278 -16.20 27.27 -19.96
CA LYS A 278 -17.60 27.28 -20.44
C LYS A 278 -18.44 28.37 -19.79
N ASN A 279 -18.22 28.66 -18.50
CA ASN A 279 -19.01 29.65 -17.77
C ASN A 279 -18.61 31.08 -18.12
N CYS A 280 -17.31 31.33 -18.34
CA CYS A 280 -16.81 32.67 -18.54
C CYS A 280 -17.09 33.16 -19.98
N PRO A 281 -17.77 34.31 -20.16
CA PRO A 281 -18.13 34.83 -21.47
C PRO A 281 -16.92 35.21 -22.33
N ALA A 282 -15.77 35.45 -21.71
CA ALA A 282 -14.54 35.83 -22.39
C ALA A 282 -14.00 34.73 -23.32
N PHE A 283 -14.35 33.46 -23.10
CA PHE A 283 -13.82 32.31 -23.84
C PHE A 283 -14.79 31.73 -24.87
N LYS A 284 -15.98 32.30 -25.07
CA LYS A 284 -17.00 31.76 -25.98
C LYS A 284 -16.58 31.75 -27.45
N ASP A 285 -15.81 32.75 -27.86
CA ASP A 285 -15.33 32.89 -29.24
C ASP A 285 -13.94 32.28 -29.45
N ALA A 286 -13.41 31.54 -28.46
CA ALA A 286 -12.08 30.93 -28.54
C ALA A 286 -12.11 29.66 -29.39
N SER A 287 -11.09 29.47 -30.23
CA SER A 287 -10.87 28.19 -30.92
C SER A 287 -10.45 27.10 -29.93
N GLU A 288 -10.69 25.82 -30.25
CA GLU A 288 -10.26 24.71 -29.39
C GLU A 288 -8.73 24.68 -29.18
N GLY A 289 -7.96 25.08 -30.20
CA GLY A 289 -6.51 25.24 -30.09
C GLY A 289 -6.12 26.31 -29.07
N CYS A 290 -6.79 27.45 -29.08
CA CYS A 290 -6.57 28.52 -28.11
C CYS A 290 -6.94 28.08 -26.69
N LEU A 291 -8.08 27.40 -26.51
CA LEU A 291 -8.53 26.87 -25.21
C LEU A 291 -7.53 25.86 -24.63
N ARG A 292 -6.92 25.01 -25.47
CA ARG A 292 -5.87 24.07 -25.07
C ARG A 292 -4.62 24.79 -24.58
N THR A 293 -4.11 25.75 -25.36
CA THR A 293 -2.93 26.53 -24.97
C THR A 293 -3.19 27.33 -23.69
N PHE A 294 -4.37 27.95 -23.56
CA PHE A 294 -4.78 28.67 -22.37
C PHE A 294 -4.87 27.76 -21.14
N SER A 295 -5.48 26.58 -21.29
CA SER A 295 -5.66 25.61 -20.21
C SER A 295 -4.33 25.10 -19.65
N MET A 296 -3.31 24.97 -20.49
CA MET A 296 -1.96 24.54 -20.09
C MET A 296 -1.24 25.58 -19.22
N LYS A 297 -1.55 26.86 -19.40
CA LYS A 297 -0.96 27.97 -18.63
C LYS A 297 -1.74 28.27 -17.34
N LEU A 298 -2.97 27.78 -17.20
CA LEU A 298 -3.81 28.01 -16.03
C LEU A 298 -3.35 27.13 -14.85
N LYS A 299 -3.18 27.75 -13.68
CA LYS A 299 -2.78 27.06 -12.44
C LYS A 299 -3.91 27.13 -11.42
N THR A 300 -4.14 26.06 -10.68
CA THR A 300 -5.07 26.06 -9.54
C THR A 300 -4.33 26.39 -8.25
N THR A 301 -4.90 27.29 -7.45
CA THR A 301 -4.38 27.70 -6.16
C THR A 301 -5.49 27.65 -5.12
N HIS A 302 -5.20 27.04 -3.97
CA HIS A 302 -6.16 26.91 -2.86
C HIS A 302 -5.78 27.88 -1.75
N ALA A 303 -6.75 28.69 -1.31
CA ALA A 303 -6.58 29.64 -0.22
C ALA A 303 -7.48 29.23 0.97
N PRO A 304 -6.91 28.96 2.17
CA PRO A 304 -7.69 28.71 3.37
C PRO A 304 -8.32 30.00 3.92
N PRO A 305 -9.33 29.91 4.80
CA PRO A 305 -9.95 31.08 5.41
C PRO A 305 -8.93 31.92 6.21
N GLY A 306 -9.02 33.24 6.07
CA GLY A 306 -8.12 34.21 6.69
C GLY A 306 -6.82 34.45 5.93
N ASP A 307 -6.54 33.69 4.87
CA ASP A 307 -5.33 33.86 4.08
C ASP A 307 -5.43 35.09 3.15
N ILE A 308 -4.34 35.85 3.05
CA ILE A 308 -4.27 37.07 2.24
C ILE A 308 -3.56 36.72 0.94
N ILE A 309 -4.30 36.79 -0.17
CA ILE A 309 -3.83 36.40 -1.51
C ILE A 309 -2.96 37.51 -2.13
N THR A 310 -3.29 38.76 -1.84
CA THR A 310 -2.57 39.94 -2.36
C THR A 310 -2.62 41.04 -1.32
N HIS A 311 -1.47 41.62 -1.01
CA HIS A 311 -1.35 42.77 -0.13
C HIS A 311 -1.42 44.09 -0.91
N ARG A 312 -1.83 45.15 -0.23
CA ARG A 312 -1.77 46.52 -0.76
C ARG A 312 -0.32 46.87 -1.08
N GLY A 313 -0.09 47.36 -2.31
CA GLY A 313 1.21 47.69 -2.85
C GLY A 313 1.90 46.56 -3.63
N ASP A 314 1.38 45.33 -3.56
CA ASP A 314 1.92 44.20 -4.33
C ASP A 314 1.73 44.41 -5.83
N ILE A 315 2.66 43.89 -6.61
CA ILE A 315 2.60 43.96 -8.07
C ILE A 315 1.58 42.94 -8.58
N LEU A 316 0.62 43.41 -9.37
CA LEU A 316 -0.44 42.60 -9.98
C LEU A 316 0.12 41.81 -11.17
N THR A 317 0.74 40.66 -10.87
CA THR A 317 1.34 39.76 -11.87
C THR A 317 0.37 38.72 -12.42
N SER A 318 -0.83 38.62 -11.86
CA SER A 318 -1.74 37.50 -12.14
C SER A 318 -3.20 37.91 -12.12
N LEU A 319 -3.99 37.25 -12.97
CA LEU A 319 -5.43 37.33 -12.99
C LEU A 319 -5.99 36.08 -12.30
N TYR A 320 -6.98 36.27 -11.42
CA TYR A 320 -7.60 35.22 -10.63
C TYR A 320 -9.08 35.05 -11.01
N PHE A 321 -9.52 33.80 -11.09
CA PHE A 321 -10.91 33.41 -11.30
C PHE A 321 -11.37 32.58 -10.12
N ILE A 322 -12.49 32.97 -9.50
CA ILE A 322 -13.02 32.26 -8.32
C ILE A 322 -13.91 31.10 -8.79
N SER A 323 -13.50 29.87 -8.53
CA SER A 323 -14.30 28.68 -8.83
C SER A 323 -15.23 28.31 -7.69
N ARG A 324 -14.72 28.40 -6.45
CA ARG A 324 -15.46 28.10 -5.22
C ARG A 324 -14.99 28.98 -4.07
N GLY A 325 -15.89 29.24 -3.13
CA GLY A 325 -15.61 30.03 -1.93
C GLY A 325 -15.99 31.50 -2.08
N SER A 326 -15.59 32.29 -1.08
CA SER A 326 -15.84 33.73 -1.00
C SER A 326 -14.59 34.47 -0.55
N ILE A 327 -14.33 35.61 -1.17
CA ILE A 327 -13.19 36.47 -0.92
C ILE A 327 -13.71 37.85 -0.56
N GLU A 328 -13.11 38.48 0.44
CA GLU A 328 -13.35 39.87 0.77
C GLU A 328 -12.17 40.74 0.35
N ILE A 329 -12.49 41.97 -0.04
CA ILE A 329 -11.53 42.96 -0.48
C ILE A 329 -11.56 44.10 0.53
N LEU A 330 -10.40 44.37 1.11
CA LEU A 330 -10.21 45.29 2.22
C LEU A 330 -9.40 46.51 1.76
N LYS A 331 -9.90 47.71 2.07
CA LYS A 331 -9.18 48.98 1.96
C LYS A 331 -9.10 49.60 3.35
N ASP A 332 -7.88 49.80 3.87
CA ASP A 332 -7.67 50.40 5.20
C ASP A 332 -8.55 49.73 6.30
N ASP A 333 -8.53 48.38 6.33
CA ASP A 333 -9.34 47.51 7.21
C ASP A 333 -10.87 47.62 7.06
N SER A 334 -11.36 48.34 6.06
CA SER A 334 -12.78 48.40 5.70
C SER A 334 -13.09 47.45 4.54
N VAL A 335 -14.15 46.65 4.67
CA VAL A 335 -14.61 45.75 3.61
C VAL A 335 -15.25 46.58 2.50
N VAL A 336 -14.65 46.56 1.31
CA VAL A 336 -15.12 47.27 0.12
C VAL A 336 -16.07 46.41 -0.70
N ALA A 337 -15.71 45.15 -0.90
CA ALA A 337 -16.47 44.22 -1.70
C ALA A 337 -16.27 42.79 -1.21
N ILE A 338 -17.28 41.95 -1.45
CA ILE A 338 -17.20 40.50 -1.28
C ILE A 338 -17.44 39.89 -2.65
N LEU A 339 -16.49 39.09 -3.11
CA LEU A 339 -16.54 38.35 -4.36
C LEU A 339 -16.84 36.88 -4.09
N SER A 340 -17.61 36.29 -4.99
CA SER A 340 -18.11 34.94 -4.87
C SER A 340 -17.77 34.13 -6.12
N LYS A 341 -18.45 33.01 -6.30
CA LYS A 341 -18.20 32.10 -7.42
C LYS A 341 -18.40 32.82 -8.77
N ASP A 342 -17.54 32.48 -9.73
CA ASP A 342 -17.49 32.99 -11.11
C ASP A 342 -17.05 34.47 -11.24
N ASP A 343 -16.69 35.13 -10.14
CA ASP A 343 -16.09 36.47 -10.17
C ASP A 343 -14.61 36.45 -10.59
N ILE A 344 -14.18 37.55 -11.23
CA ILE A 344 -12.82 37.73 -11.75
C ILE A 344 -12.12 38.86 -11.00
N LEU A 345 -10.90 38.59 -10.55
CA LEU A 345 -10.06 39.45 -9.71
C LEU A 345 -8.74 39.75 -10.42
N GLY A 346 -8.31 41.01 -10.40
CA GLY A 346 -6.99 41.41 -10.85
C GLY A 346 -7.01 42.69 -11.69
N GLU A 347 -6.20 42.69 -12.73
CA GLU A 347 -6.06 43.79 -13.67
C GLU A 347 -6.18 43.23 -15.09
N ASN A 348 -6.80 43.98 -16.01
CA ASN A 348 -6.83 43.59 -17.41
C ASN A 348 -5.44 43.82 -18.03
N PRO A 349 -4.70 42.76 -18.41
CA PRO A 349 -3.32 42.95 -18.84
C PRO A 349 -3.19 43.58 -20.22
N VAL A 350 -4.25 43.54 -21.03
CA VAL A 350 -4.25 44.07 -22.39
C VAL A 350 -4.44 45.60 -22.40
N LEU A 351 -5.07 46.17 -21.36
CA LEU A 351 -5.30 47.62 -21.28
C LEU A 351 -4.05 48.39 -20.86
N TYR A 352 -3.20 47.79 -20.03
CA TYR A 352 -2.04 48.46 -19.45
C TYR A 352 -0.78 47.69 -19.79
N ASN A 353 0.25 48.38 -20.27
CA ASN A 353 1.50 47.75 -20.70
C ASN A 353 2.42 47.38 -19.51
N GLU A 354 2.40 48.18 -18.45
CA GLU A 354 3.16 47.94 -17.21
C GLU A 354 2.24 47.41 -16.10
N PRO A 355 2.72 46.45 -15.26
CA PRO A 355 1.93 45.88 -14.18
C PRO A 355 1.62 46.93 -13.10
N GLY A 356 0.36 47.04 -12.72
CA GLY A 356 -0.08 47.91 -11.64
C GLY A 356 0.28 47.39 -10.25
N LYS A 357 0.14 48.27 -9.25
CA LYS A 357 0.18 47.88 -7.84
C LYS A 357 -1.24 47.71 -7.30
N SER A 358 -1.43 46.77 -6.39
CA SER A 358 -2.71 46.54 -5.73
C SER A 358 -3.05 47.69 -4.80
N ALA A 359 -4.25 48.27 -4.93
CA ALA A 359 -4.81 49.24 -3.99
C ALA A 359 -5.39 48.58 -2.73
N PHE A 360 -5.68 47.28 -2.79
CA PHE A 360 -6.47 46.55 -1.80
C PHE A 360 -5.75 45.34 -1.23
N ASN A 361 -6.13 44.94 -0.02
CA ASN A 361 -5.81 43.63 0.54
C ASN A 361 -6.93 42.64 0.15
N VAL A 362 -6.57 41.49 -0.40
CA VAL A 362 -7.52 40.46 -0.83
C VAL A 362 -7.43 39.27 0.13
N ARG A 363 -8.50 38.99 0.88
CA ARG A 363 -8.52 37.96 1.93
C ARG A 363 -9.58 36.90 1.64
N ALA A 364 -9.26 35.63 1.81
CA ALA A 364 -10.22 34.54 1.70
C ALA A 364 -11.09 34.44 2.97
N LEU A 365 -12.41 34.41 2.82
CA LEU A 365 -13.35 34.22 3.95
C LEU A 365 -13.59 32.74 4.25
N THR A 366 -13.66 31.92 3.20
CA THR A 366 -13.87 30.47 3.27
C THR A 366 -12.69 29.75 2.61
N TYR A 367 -12.74 28.41 2.56
CA TYR A 367 -11.87 27.67 1.65
C TYR A 367 -12.20 28.05 0.20
N CYS A 368 -11.23 28.64 -0.49
CA CYS A 368 -11.39 29.17 -1.82
C CYS A 368 -10.55 28.40 -2.83
N ASP A 369 -11.17 28.00 -3.93
CA ASP A 369 -10.51 27.39 -5.08
C ASP A 369 -10.42 28.44 -6.19
N LEU A 370 -9.19 28.82 -6.51
CA LEU A 370 -8.90 29.89 -7.46
C LEU A 370 -8.13 29.32 -8.65
N HIS A 371 -8.51 29.74 -9.84
CA HIS A 371 -7.67 29.56 -11.01
C HIS A 371 -6.88 30.84 -11.25
N LYS A 372 -5.58 30.69 -11.42
CA LYS A 372 -4.60 31.77 -11.60
C LYS A 372 -3.97 31.64 -12.97
N ILE A 373 -3.91 32.74 -13.70
CA ILE A 373 -3.07 32.88 -14.89
C ILE A 373 -2.08 34.03 -14.69
N LEU A 374 -0.83 33.80 -15.08
CA LEU A 374 0.20 34.84 -15.04
C LEU A 374 -0.02 35.83 -16.19
N ARG A 375 0.35 37.09 -15.97
CA ARG A 375 0.27 38.14 -16.97
C ARG A 375 1.04 37.78 -18.25
N ASP A 376 2.28 37.35 -18.10
CA ASP A 376 3.17 37.04 -19.24
C ASP A 376 2.61 35.86 -20.05
N ASP A 377 2.17 34.81 -19.35
CA ASP A 377 1.55 33.64 -19.98
C ASP A 377 0.26 34.01 -20.74
N LEU A 378 -0.55 34.91 -20.20
CA LEU A 378 -1.76 35.38 -20.86
C LEU A 378 -1.43 36.20 -22.12
N LEU A 379 -0.46 37.12 -22.02
CA LEU A 379 -0.03 37.94 -23.16
C LEU A 379 0.55 37.07 -24.28
N GLU A 380 1.37 36.05 -23.96
CA GLU A 380 1.88 35.08 -24.95
C GLU A 380 0.73 34.39 -25.72
N VAL A 381 -0.33 33.96 -25.02
CA VAL A 381 -1.48 33.30 -25.66
C VAL A 381 -2.25 34.28 -26.55
N ILE A 382 -2.42 35.51 -26.09
CA ILE A 382 -3.12 36.56 -26.83
C ILE A 382 -2.34 36.95 -28.10
N ASP A 383 -1.01 37.03 -28.01
CA ASP A 383 -0.12 37.34 -29.14
C ASP A 383 -0.13 36.22 -30.20
N MET A 384 -0.27 34.96 -29.79
CA MET A 384 -0.43 33.83 -30.71
C MET A 384 -1.79 33.79 -31.42
N TYR A 385 -2.84 34.33 -30.80
CA TYR A 385 -4.22 34.30 -31.32
C TYR A 385 -4.86 35.71 -31.35
N PRO A 386 -4.48 36.57 -32.30
CA PRO A 386 -4.93 37.97 -32.35
C PRO A 386 -6.45 38.12 -32.62
N GLU A 387 -7.07 37.17 -33.32
CA GLU A 387 -8.52 37.14 -33.53
C GLU A 387 -9.28 36.98 -32.20
N PHE A 388 -8.73 36.15 -31.31
CA PHE A 388 -9.29 35.94 -29.97
C PHE A 388 -9.04 37.15 -29.07
N ALA A 389 -7.90 37.84 -29.20
CA ALA A 389 -7.53 39.00 -28.38
C ALA A 389 -8.63 40.07 -28.32
N GLN A 390 -9.19 40.44 -29.47
CA GLN A 390 -10.22 41.48 -29.56
C GLN A 390 -11.52 41.04 -28.89
N SER A 391 -11.95 39.80 -29.12
CA SER A 391 -13.15 39.26 -28.48
C SER A 391 -12.95 39.13 -26.96
N PHE A 392 -11.80 38.63 -26.53
CA PHE A 392 -11.43 38.49 -25.13
C PHE A 392 -11.50 39.83 -24.40
N CYS A 393 -10.90 40.89 -24.94
CA CYS A 393 -10.92 42.22 -24.33
C CYS A 393 -12.32 42.81 -24.20
N ARG A 394 -13.19 42.57 -25.19
CA ARG A 394 -14.57 43.07 -25.18
C ARG A 394 -15.45 42.32 -24.19
N ASN A 395 -15.23 41.02 -24.04
CA ASN A 395 -16.10 40.13 -23.27
C ASN A 395 -15.60 39.91 -21.83
N LEU A 396 -14.33 40.18 -21.53
CA LEU A 396 -13.76 40.09 -20.19
C LEU A 396 -14.25 41.25 -19.31
N LYS A 397 -15.24 40.97 -18.46
CA LYS A 397 -15.65 41.86 -17.37
C LYS A 397 -14.94 41.44 -16.08
N ILE A 398 -14.02 42.28 -15.62
CA ILE A 398 -13.40 42.12 -14.31
C ILE A 398 -14.35 42.73 -13.27
N THR A 399 -14.72 41.96 -12.25
CA THR A 399 -15.68 42.40 -11.23
C THR A 399 -15.10 43.54 -10.38
N LEU A 400 -13.82 43.44 -10.00
CA LEU A 400 -13.10 44.53 -9.35
C LEU A 400 -11.67 44.66 -9.89
N THR A 401 -11.36 45.82 -10.46
CA THR A 401 -10.00 46.19 -10.84
C THR A 401 -9.19 46.56 -9.60
N LEU A 402 -8.10 45.85 -9.33
CA LEU A 402 -7.26 46.07 -8.16
C LEU A 402 -6.24 47.19 -8.30
N ARG A 403 -6.05 47.73 -9.51
CA ARG A 403 -5.00 48.72 -9.82
C ARG A 403 -5.22 50.03 -9.08
N ASP A 404 -4.20 50.50 -8.38
CA ASP A 404 -4.17 51.82 -7.76
C ASP A 404 -3.79 52.88 -8.80
N GLU A 405 -4.78 53.65 -9.29
CA GLU A 405 -4.53 54.74 -10.24
C GLU A 405 -3.75 55.91 -9.62
N GLU A 406 -3.90 56.15 -8.31
CA GLU A 406 -3.23 57.25 -7.62
C GLU A 406 -1.72 56.99 -7.43
N LEU A 407 -1.33 55.76 -7.11
CA LEU A 407 0.09 55.40 -6.98
C LEU A 407 0.85 55.40 -8.31
N VAL A 408 0.16 55.08 -9.42
CA VAL A 408 0.76 55.11 -10.76
C VAL A 408 1.07 56.55 -11.20
N SER A 409 0.20 57.51 -10.85
CA SER A 409 0.44 58.93 -11.13
C SER A 409 1.69 59.46 -10.40
N LYS A 410 1.87 59.08 -9.13
CA LYS A 410 3.04 59.45 -8.31
C LYS A 410 4.32 58.76 -8.77
N SER A 411 4.27 57.50 -9.21
CA SER A 411 5.44 56.83 -9.78
C SER A 411 5.88 57.44 -11.10
N ASN A 412 4.94 57.88 -11.95
CA ASN A 412 5.25 58.57 -13.21
C ASN A 412 5.84 59.97 -12.97
N GLU A 413 5.36 60.71 -11.97
CA GLU A 413 5.98 61.97 -11.53
C GLU A 413 7.39 61.79 -10.97
N CYS A 414 7.63 60.77 -10.13
CA CYS A 414 8.97 60.47 -9.64
C CYS A 414 9.90 60.00 -10.78
N ARG A 415 9.43 59.14 -11.69
CA ARG A 415 10.21 58.66 -12.84
C ARG A 415 10.57 59.81 -13.79
N SER A 416 9.70 60.81 -13.96
CA SER A 416 9.99 62.05 -14.70
C SER A 416 10.99 62.97 -13.99
N LYS A 417 11.13 62.90 -12.65
CA LYS A 417 12.11 63.69 -11.88
C LYS A 417 13.52 63.10 -11.84
N TYR A 418 13.65 61.78 -11.99
CA TYR A 418 14.94 61.07 -11.86
C TYR A 418 15.52 60.51 -13.17
N LEU A 419 14.79 60.53 -14.28
CA LEU A 419 15.32 60.20 -15.59
C LEU A 419 15.56 61.49 -16.41
N PRO A 420 16.80 61.80 -16.82
CA PRO A 420 17.04 62.93 -17.71
C PRO A 420 16.41 62.65 -19.07
N ASN A 421 15.79 63.70 -19.62
CA ASN A 421 15.12 63.71 -20.91
C ASN A 421 16.09 63.22 -22.01
N PRO A 422 15.78 62.17 -22.78
CA PRO A 422 16.71 61.56 -23.75
C PRO A 422 17.07 62.46 -24.96
N LYS A 423 16.58 63.70 -25.00
CA LYS A 423 16.86 64.66 -26.09
C LYS A 423 18.20 65.41 -25.97
N ASN A 424 18.93 65.30 -24.86
CA ASN A 424 20.19 66.03 -24.67
C ASN A 424 21.48 65.24 -24.99
N TYR A 425 21.39 64.04 -25.58
CA TYR A 425 22.56 63.20 -25.90
C TYR A 425 22.96 63.18 -27.39
N ARG A 426 22.55 64.18 -28.19
CA ARG A 426 22.89 64.24 -29.63
C ARG A 426 23.77 65.40 -30.10
N GLU A 427 24.32 66.21 -29.21
CA GLU A 427 25.24 67.30 -29.60
C GLU A 427 26.52 67.32 -28.76
N SER A 428 27.39 66.30 -28.91
CA SER A 428 28.81 66.44 -28.55
C SER A 428 29.66 65.29 -29.11
N LYS A 429 29.65 65.10 -30.43
CA LYS A 429 30.72 64.40 -31.14
C LYS A 429 30.83 64.98 -32.55
N TYR A 430 31.57 66.08 -32.65
CA TYR A 430 32.33 66.47 -33.83
C TYR A 430 33.78 66.62 -33.41
#